data_AF-A0A2V5LV38-F1
#
_entry.id   AF-A0A2V5LV38-F1
#
_cell.length_a   1.000
_cell.length_b   1.000
_cell.length_c   1.000
_cell.angle_alpha   90.00
_cell.angle_beta   90.00
_cell.angle_gamma   90.00
#
_symmetry.space_group_name_H-M   'P 1'
#
loop_
_entity.id
_entity.type
_entity.pdbx_description
1 polymer ?
#
loop_
_entity_poly.entity_id
_entity_poly.type
_entity_poly.pdbx_seq_one_letter_code
_entity_poly.pdbx_strand_id
1 'polypeptide(L)'
;MAAVVISVAVWSVTSWRNRHSEENTHLQTGSTVAADRVPLAPLDAHGVSAVLEISKDELVRLMTKTRPLTRDEKVNLDRGCPGFVCMYQRLGLKRWPEAARGTRAYLHLEDALARGCPNGQENFVFVKQAWWESGKPPAPNPTNAEVPLNSITRAMPGWYSFNYAVYFPTTKTYVWINHREYGFPVNLIKPMKANISLSPPPLEEYRPAQIYCSTCR
;
A
#
# COMPACT_ATOMS: atom_id res chain seq x y z
N MET A 1 69.36 -6.97 31.48
CA MET A 1 68.02 -7.14 30.89
C MET A 1 67.09 -7.62 31.99
N ALA A 2 66.17 -6.78 32.44
CA ALA A 2 65.23 -7.10 33.52
C ALA A 2 63.83 -6.70 33.04
N ALA A 3 62.89 -7.64 33.19
CA ALA A 3 61.54 -7.59 32.65
C ALA A 3 60.64 -6.61 33.41
N VAL A 4 59.83 -5.86 32.68
CA VAL A 4 58.75 -5.02 33.21
C VAL A 4 57.45 -5.81 33.11
N VAL A 5 56.83 -6.08 34.26
CA VAL A 5 55.53 -6.75 34.39
C VAL A 5 54.43 -5.70 34.31
N ILE A 6 53.48 -5.86 33.38
CA ILE A 6 52.30 -5.02 33.23
C ILE A 6 51.12 -5.75 33.88
N SER A 7 50.61 -5.21 34.98
CA SER A 7 49.40 -5.70 35.66
C SER A 7 48.16 -5.04 35.06
N VAL A 8 47.22 -5.86 34.57
CA VAL A 8 45.92 -5.41 34.06
C VAL A 8 44.89 -5.49 35.19
N ALA A 9 44.30 -4.35 35.56
CA ALA A 9 43.22 -4.27 36.54
C ALA A 9 41.86 -4.45 35.85
N VAL A 10 41.11 -5.47 36.27
CA VAL A 10 39.72 -5.73 35.83
C VAL A 10 38.77 -5.02 36.80
N TRP A 11 37.92 -4.14 36.28
CA TRP A 11 36.88 -3.46 37.05
C TRP A 11 35.58 -4.26 37.04
N SER A 12 35.07 -4.55 38.23
CA SER A 12 33.79 -5.21 38.47
C SER A 12 32.63 -4.21 38.34
N VAL A 13 31.57 -4.59 37.63
CA VAL A 13 30.33 -3.82 37.51
C VAL A 13 29.35 -4.26 38.59
N THR A 14 28.95 -3.31 39.45
CA THR A 14 27.81 -3.47 40.36
C THR A 14 26.95 -2.22 40.27
N SER A 15 25.69 -2.35 39.83
CA SER A 15 24.61 -1.43 40.20
C SER A 15 23.33 -2.25 40.35
N TRP A 16 22.92 -2.51 41.59
CA TRP A 16 22.02 -1.72 42.44
C TRP A 16 20.61 -1.56 41.85
N ARG A 17 19.71 -2.36 42.41
CA ARG A 17 18.28 -2.45 42.16
C ARG A 17 17.61 -1.61 43.25
N ASN A 18 17.08 -0.44 42.90
CA ASN A 18 16.23 0.35 43.79
C ASN A 18 14.78 0.34 43.28
N ARG A 19 13.89 0.02 44.22
CA ARG A 19 12.43 0.00 44.09
C ARG A 19 11.90 0.98 45.13
N HIS A 20 11.26 2.05 44.68
CA HIS A 20 10.37 2.99 45.38
C HIS A 20 9.81 3.88 44.27
N SER A 21 8.60 4.41 44.26
CA SER A 21 7.29 4.14 44.87
C SER A 21 6.35 5.01 44.02
N GLU A 22 5.13 4.51 43.80
CA GLU A 22 3.85 5.21 43.64
C GLU A 22 3.71 6.60 42.98
N GLU A 23 2.60 6.68 42.24
CA GLU A 23 1.79 7.86 41.96
C GLU A 23 2.41 9.00 41.15
N ASN A 24 2.10 9.01 39.84
CA ASN A 24 1.26 10.09 39.32
C ASN A 24 0.73 9.83 37.90
N THR A 25 -0.60 9.87 37.81
CA THR A 25 -1.36 10.64 36.81
C THR A 25 -1.64 10.04 35.44
N HIS A 26 -2.91 9.64 35.29
CA HIS A 26 -3.74 9.66 34.08
C HIS A 26 -3.44 8.69 32.93
N LEU A 27 -4.23 7.62 32.93
CA LEU A 27 -4.93 7.07 31.78
C LEU A 27 -5.08 8.06 30.59
N GLN A 28 -4.22 7.89 29.58
CA GLN A 28 -4.45 8.34 28.19
C GLN A 28 -4.49 7.15 27.22
N THR A 29 -5.03 6.01 27.65
CA THR A 29 -5.22 4.82 26.78
C THR A 29 -6.56 4.82 26.03
N GLY A 30 -7.28 5.96 25.99
CA GLY A 30 -8.60 6.05 25.37
C GLY A 30 -8.66 6.64 23.96
N SER A 31 -7.61 7.29 23.45
CA SER A 31 -7.76 8.20 22.28
C SER A 31 -7.15 7.74 20.96
N THR A 32 -6.29 6.72 20.93
CA THR A 32 -5.61 6.29 19.69
C THR A 32 -6.43 5.30 18.87
N VAL A 33 -7.20 4.42 19.51
CA VAL A 33 -7.98 3.37 18.81
C VAL A 33 -9.15 3.94 18.00
N ALA A 34 -9.73 5.06 18.43
CA ALA A 34 -10.84 5.70 17.73
C ALA A 34 -10.38 6.42 16.45
N ALA A 35 -9.20 7.03 16.45
CA ALA A 35 -8.64 7.72 15.29
C ALA A 35 -8.30 6.74 14.16
N ASP A 36 -7.79 5.55 14.46
CA ASP A 36 -7.43 4.52 13.46
C ASP A 36 -8.63 3.99 12.65
N ARG A 37 -9.86 4.25 13.12
CA ARG A 37 -11.08 3.80 12.43
C ARG A 37 -11.58 4.79 11.38
N VAL A 38 -11.17 6.05 11.42
CA VAL A 38 -11.58 7.04 10.42
C VAL A 38 -10.92 6.69 9.07
N PRO A 39 -11.65 6.60 7.95
CA PRO A 39 -11.03 6.37 6.64
C PRO A 39 -10.12 7.54 6.23
N LEU A 40 -9.07 7.24 5.46
CA LEU A 40 -8.31 8.26 4.74
C LEU A 40 -9.19 8.90 3.66
N ALA A 41 -8.91 10.16 3.33
CA ALA A 41 -9.68 10.87 2.32
C ALA A 41 -9.53 10.19 0.94
N PRO A 42 -10.61 10.07 0.15
CA PRO A 42 -10.48 9.72 -1.26
C PRO A 42 -9.74 10.85 -2.00
N LEU A 43 -8.98 10.47 -3.02
CA LEU A 43 -8.19 11.42 -3.82
C LEU A 43 -8.94 11.73 -5.11
N ASP A 44 -8.80 12.97 -5.60
CA ASP A 44 -9.57 13.51 -6.72
C ASP A 44 -8.63 14.16 -7.73
N ALA A 45 -8.83 13.86 -9.02
CA ALA A 45 -8.15 14.54 -10.11
C ALA A 45 -8.68 15.98 -10.33
N HIS A 46 -9.77 16.37 -9.66
CA HIS A 46 -10.42 17.68 -9.78
C HIS A 46 -10.76 18.06 -11.24
N GLY A 47 -11.16 17.06 -12.03
CA GLY A 47 -11.50 17.22 -13.44
C GLY A 47 -10.30 17.36 -14.40
N VAL A 48 -9.06 17.25 -13.91
CA VAL A 48 -7.88 17.24 -14.77
C VAL A 48 -7.92 16.00 -15.67
N SER A 49 -7.97 16.21 -16.98
CA SER A 49 -8.05 15.12 -17.98
C SER A 49 -6.71 14.43 -18.23
N ALA A 50 -5.61 15.09 -17.88
CA ALA A 50 -4.27 14.54 -17.93
C ALA A 50 -3.91 13.81 -16.62
N VAL A 51 -2.78 13.09 -16.62
CA VAL A 51 -2.21 12.54 -15.39
C VAL A 51 -1.59 13.68 -14.57
N LEU A 52 -2.12 13.90 -13.37
CA LEU A 52 -1.55 14.83 -12.39
C LEU A 52 -0.49 14.10 -11.58
N GLU A 53 0.77 14.48 -11.75
CA GLU A 53 1.89 13.99 -10.97
C GLU A 53 2.12 14.87 -9.72
N ILE A 54 2.21 14.25 -8.54
CA ILE A 54 2.46 14.94 -7.27
C ILE A 54 3.57 14.25 -6.46
N SER A 55 4.18 14.99 -5.54
CA SER A 55 5.18 14.45 -4.60
C SER A 55 4.53 13.54 -3.55
N LYS A 56 5.35 12.73 -2.88
CA LYS A 56 4.91 11.95 -1.71
C LYS A 56 4.33 12.83 -0.60
N ASP A 57 4.94 13.97 -0.31
CA ASP A 57 4.47 14.87 0.75
C ASP A 57 3.10 15.46 0.42
N GLU A 58 2.89 15.85 -0.84
CA GLU A 58 1.59 16.35 -1.31
C GLU A 58 0.54 15.24 -1.28
N LEU A 59 0.90 14.02 -1.68
CA LEU A 59 0.04 12.85 -1.55
C LEU A 59 -0.39 12.65 -0.09
N VAL A 60 0.56 12.62 0.85
CA VAL A 60 0.26 12.46 2.28
C VAL A 60 -0.68 13.56 2.75
N ARG A 61 -0.40 14.83 2.42
CA ARG A 61 -1.25 15.97 2.79
C ARG A 61 -2.70 15.79 2.31
N LEU A 62 -2.90 15.32 1.08
CA LEU A 62 -4.23 15.10 0.52
C LEU A 62 -4.96 13.93 1.18
N MET A 63 -4.26 12.84 1.48
CA MET A 63 -4.84 11.65 2.12
C MET A 63 -5.20 11.90 3.59
N THR A 64 -4.40 12.70 4.29
CA THR A 64 -4.51 12.90 5.75
C THR A 64 -5.41 14.07 6.16
N LYS A 65 -6.31 14.51 5.27
CA LYS A 65 -7.29 15.58 5.58
C LYS A 65 -8.20 15.24 6.76
N THR A 66 -8.49 13.95 6.95
CA THR A 66 -9.39 13.46 8.01
C THR A 66 -8.64 12.99 9.26
N ARG A 67 -7.40 12.52 9.11
CA ARG A 67 -6.51 12.08 10.19
C ARG A 67 -5.07 11.87 9.70
N PRO A 68 -4.06 11.87 10.59
CA PRO A 68 -2.69 11.47 10.22
C PRO A 68 -2.59 9.98 9.86
N LEU A 69 -1.51 9.61 9.16
CA LEU A 69 -1.13 8.22 8.94
C LEU A 69 -0.58 7.59 10.22
N THR A 70 -0.98 6.34 10.49
CA THR A 70 -0.37 5.52 11.54
C THR A 70 1.05 5.11 11.16
N ARG A 71 1.80 4.55 12.10
CA ARG A 71 3.15 4.02 11.84
C ARG A 71 3.13 2.93 10.76
N ASP A 72 2.18 2.00 10.84
CA ASP A 72 2.07 0.88 9.91
C ASP A 72 1.63 1.34 8.51
N GLU A 73 0.81 2.37 8.43
CA GLU A 73 0.41 2.98 7.16
C GLU A 73 1.58 3.71 6.47
N LYS A 74 2.42 4.41 7.23
CA LYS A 74 3.65 5.01 6.70
C LYS A 74 4.59 3.94 6.13
N VAL A 75 4.82 2.86 6.88
CA VAL A 75 5.63 1.73 6.41
C VAL A 75 5.03 1.10 5.15
N ASN A 76 3.70 1.02 5.05
CA ASN A 76 3.05 0.56 3.83
C ASN A 76 3.23 1.53 2.66
N LEU A 77 3.07 2.83 2.88
CA LEU A 77 3.27 3.83 1.82
C LEU A 77 4.68 3.75 1.21
N ASP A 78 5.70 3.52 2.04
CA ASP A 78 7.10 3.40 1.61
C ASP A 78 7.35 2.18 0.69
N ARG A 79 6.43 1.20 0.71
CA ARG A 79 6.45 0.03 -0.19
C ARG A 79 5.89 0.32 -1.58
N GLY A 80 5.57 1.58 -1.89
CA GLY A 80 5.10 1.99 -3.21
C GLY A 80 3.70 1.47 -3.55
N CYS A 81 3.42 1.27 -4.84
CA CYS A 81 2.08 0.89 -5.31
C CYS A 81 1.39 -0.26 -4.56
N PRO A 82 2.03 -1.40 -4.21
CA PRO A 82 1.34 -2.46 -3.48
C PRO A 82 0.98 -2.02 -2.06
N GLY A 83 1.86 -1.28 -1.40
CA GLY A 83 1.63 -0.81 -0.04
C GLY A 83 0.58 0.30 0.03
N PHE A 84 0.55 1.18 -0.98
CA PHE A 84 -0.50 2.19 -1.14
C PHE A 84 -1.89 1.55 -1.22
N VAL A 85 -2.04 0.51 -2.05
CA VAL A 85 -3.32 -0.23 -2.14
C VAL A 85 -3.63 -0.96 -0.83
N CYS A 86 -2.66 -1.69 -0.24
CA CYS A 86 -2.85 -2.38 1.05
C CYS A 86 -3.35 -1.44 2.15
N MET A 87 -2.80 -0.22 2.22
CA MET A 87 -3.19 0.81 3.17
C MET A 87 -4.64 1.26 2.96
N TYR A 88 -5.04 1.59 1.73
CA TYR A 88 -6.43 1.98 1.42
C TYR A 88 -7.43 0.82 1.53
N GLN A 89 -6.98 -0.42 1.36
CA GLN A 89 -7.78 -1.63 1.55
C GLN A 89 -8.04 -1.89 3.04
N ARG A 90 -7.20 -1.39 3.97
CA ARG A 90 -7.40 -1.44 5.44
C ARG A 90 -7.58 -2.83 6.04
N LEU A 91 -7.09 -3.88 5.38
CA LEU A 91 -7.16 -5.28 5.84
C LEU A 91 -5.88 -5.78 6.53
N GLY A 92 -4.97 -4.87 6.90
CA GLY A 92 -3.70 -5.24 7.58
C GLY A 92 -2.73 -6.04 6.72
N LEU A 93 -2.90 -6.04 5.39
CA LEU A 93 -2.03 -6.79 4.48
C LEU A 93 -0.64 -6.17 4.40
N LYS A 94 0.38 -7.03 4.50
CA LYS A 94 1.80 -6.61 4.49
C LYS A 94 2.56 -6.97 3.21
N ARG A 95 1.90 -7.59 2.22
CA ARG A 95 2.59 -8.05 1.00
C ARG A 95 1.86 -7.70 -0.30
N TRP A 96 0.73 -8.35 -0.58
CA TRP A 96 0.07 -8.25 -1.87
C TRP A 96 -1.40 -7.92 -1.69
N PRO A 97 -1.93 -6.84 -2.31
CA PRO A 97 -3.34 -6.48 -2.18
C PRO A 97 -4.31 -7.61 -2.55
N GLU A 98 -3.97 -8.39 -3.57
CA GLU A 98 -4.79 -9.51 -4.04
C GLU A 98 -4.83 -10.70 -3.09
N ALA A 99 -3.98 -10.73 -2.06
CA ALA A 99 -3.98 -11.78 -1.05
C ALA A 99 -5.08 -11.61 0.01
N ALA A 100 -5.83 -10.50 -0.01
CA ALA A 100 -7.02 -10.37 0.83
C ALA A 100 -8.01 -11.49 0.52
N ARG A 101 -8.52 -12.13 1.58
CA ARG A 101 -9.51 -13.18 1.47
C ARG A 101 -10.75 -12.65 0.75
N GLY A 102 -11.19 -13.39 -0.27
CA GLY A 102 -12.36 -13.03 -1.05
C GLY A 102 -12.12 -11.89 -2.04
N THR A 103 -10.86 -11.53 -2.34
CA THR A 103 -10.59 -10.69 -3.52
C THR A 103 -11.08 -11.42 -4.78
N ARG A 104 -11.72 -10.68 -5.70
CA ARG A 104 -12.17 -11.16 -7.01
C ARG A 104 -11.53 -10.29 -8.09
N ALA A 105 -11.35 -10.84 -9.29
CA ALA A 105 -10.77 -10.13 -10.42
C ALA A 105 -11.70 -10.14 -11.63
N TYR A 106 -11.65 -9.06 -12.39
CA TYR A 106 -12.48 -8.78 -13.55
C TYR A 106 -11.63 -8.13 -14.64
N LEU A 107 -12.02 -8.27 -15.92
CA LEU A 107 -11.36 -7.57 -17.02
C LEU A 107 -11.80 -6.11 -17.13
N HIS A 108 -13.00 -5.80 -16.64
CA HIS A 108 -13.61 -4.48 -16.76
C HIS A 108 -13.90 -3.85 -15.38
N LEU A 109 -13.92 -2.52 -15.34
CA LEU A 109 -14.11 -1.77 -14.09
C LEU A 109 -15.55 -1.91 -13.59
N GLU A 110 -16.50 -1.85 -14.51
CA GLU A 110 -17.94 -1.93 -14.27
C GLU A 110 -18.31 -3.22 -13.53
N ASP A 111 -17.72 -4.36 -13.92
CA ASP A 111 -17.94 -5.64 -13.25
C ASP A 111 -17.37 -5.65 -11.82
N ALA A 112 -16.18 -5.06 -11.64
CA ALA A 112 -15.56 -4.94 -10.32
C ALA A 112 -16.37 -4.02 -9.39
N LEU A 113 -16.98 -2.96 -9.92
CA LEU A 113 -17.85 -2.05 -9.18
C LEU A 113 -19.23 -2.67 -8.89
N ALA A 114 -19.76 -3.46 -9.82
CA ALA A 114 -21.06 -4.13 -9.68
C ALA A 114 -21.07 -5.22 -8.59
N ARG A 115 -19.90 -5.69 -8.15
CA ARG A 115 -19.79 -6.68 -7.10
C ARG A 115 -20.38 -6.17 -5.77
N GLY A 116 -21.43 -6.84 -5.30
CA GLY A 116 -21.99 -6.63 -3.96
C GLY A 116 -21.10 -7.20 -2.86
N CYS A 117 -21.08 -6.51 -1.72
CA CYS A 117 -20.38 -6.95 -0.51
C CYS A 117 -21.35 -7.32 0.60
N PRO A 118 -21.11 -8.45 1.31
CA PRO A 118 -22.02 -8.91 2.35
C PRO A 118 -21.90 -8.09 3.63
N ASN A 119 -22.89 -8.18 4.51
CA ASN A 119 -22.83 -7.70 5.89
C ASN A 119 -22.46 -6.21 6.04
N GLY A 120 -22.91 -5.38 5.09
CA GLY A 120 -22.63 -3.93 5.11
C GLY A 120 -21.17 -3.56 4.85
N GLN A 121 -20.34 -4.50 4.37
CA GLN A 121 -18.97 -4.20 3.94
C GLN A 121 -18.96 -3.31 2.69
N GLU A 122 -17.90 -2.52 2.56
CA GLU A 122 -17.69 -1.67 1.40
C GLU A 122 -16.93 -2.42 0.31
N ASN A 123 -17.35 -2.23 -0.95
CA ASN A 123 -16.57 -2.68 -2.09
C ASN A 123 -15.37 -1.74 -2.32
N PHE A 124 -14.17 -2.30 -2.29
CA PHE A 124 -12.93 -1.61 -2.59
C PHE A 124 -12.34 -2.14 -3.90
N VAL A 125 -12.11 -1.24 -4.86
CA VAL A 125 -11.59 -1.58 -6.19
C VAL A 125 -10.18 -1.07 -6.38
N PHE A 126 -9.31 -1.91 -6.90
CA PHE A 126 -7.95 -1.56 -7.30
C PHE A 126 -7.58 -2.23 -8.62
N VAL A 127 -6.69 -1.61 -9.36
CA VAL A 127 -6.13 -2.14 -10.61
C VAL A 127 -4.85 -2.89 -10.29
N LYS A 128 -4.62 -4.01 -10.97
CA LYS A 128 -3.33 -4.70 -11.04
C LYS A 128 -2.91 -4.80 -12.49
N GLN A 129 -1.70 -4.36 -12.80
CA GLN A 129 -1.10 -4.52 -14.12
C GLN A 129 0.18 -5.35 -14.02
N ALA A 130 0.41 -6.26 -14.95
CA ALA A 130 1.68 -6.96 -15.16
C ALA A 130 1.61 -7.76 -16.48
N TRP A 131 1.91 -9.06 -16.47
CA TRP A 131 1.88 -9.93 -17.64
C TRP A 131 0.72 -10.91 -17.58
N TRP A 132 0.16 -11.27 -18.73
CA TRP A 132 -0.78 -12.39 -18.82
C TRP A 132 -0.03 -13.70 -18.58
N GLU A 133 -0.45 -14.49 -17.60
CA GLU A 133 0.17 -15.78 -17.27
C GLU A 133 0.16 -16.73 -18.49
N SER A 134 -0.91 -16.68 -19.29
CA SER A 134 -1.05 -17.49 -20.51
C SER A 134 -0.66 -16.75 -21.80
N GLY A 135 -0.03 -15.57 -21.69
CA GLY A 135 0.30 -14.71 -22.83
C GLY A 135 -0.90 -13.95 -23.44
N LYS A 136 -2.13 -14.21 -22.99
CA LYS A 136 -3.36 -13.54 -23.45
C LYS A 136 -4.36 -13.33 -22.30
N PRO A 137 -5.33 -12.39 -22.44
CA PRO A 137 -6.40 -12.25 -21.45
C PRO A 137 -7.20 -13.56 -21.31
N PRO A 138 -7.56 -13.96 -20.09
CA PRO A 138 -8.44 -15.10 -19.87
C PRO A 138 -9.86 -14.81 -20.37
N ALA A 139 -10.66 -15.85 -20.62
CA ALA A 139 -12.09 -15.67 -20.82
C ALA A 139 -12.77 -15.39 -19.47
N PRO A 140 -13.60 -14.34 -19.35
CA PRO A 140 -14.39 -14.11 -18.14
C PRO A 140 -15.48 -15.17 -18.00
N ASN A 141 -15.80 -15.52 -16.76
CA ASN A 141 -16.91 -16.41 -16.47
C ASN A 141 -18.23 -15.78 -16.95
N PRO A 142 -19.08 -16.50 -17.70
CA PRO A 142 -20.26 -15.91 -18.35
C PRO A 142 -21.36 -15.48 -17.38
N THR A 143 -21.35 -15.97 -16.14
CA THR A 143 -22.39 -15.69 -15.14
C THR A 143 -22.04 -14.50 -14.24
N ASN A 144 -20.75 -14.31 -13.93
CA ASN A 144 -20.32 -13.31 -12.96
C ASN A 144 -19.16 -12.44 -13.44
N ALA A 145 -18.73 -12.57 -14.70
CA ALA A 145 -17.61 -11.87 -15.31
C ALA A 145 -16.24 -12.06 -14.62
N GLU A 146 -16.15 -12.92 -13.62
CA GLU A 146 -14.91 -13.14 -12.88
C GLU A 146 -13.86 -13.82 -13.75
N VAL A 147 -12.60 -13.41 -13.57
CA VAL A 147 -11.42 -14.11 -14.10
C VAL A 147 -10.54 -14.61 -12.95
N PRO A 148 -9.71 -15.65 -13.18
CA PRO A 148 -8.78 -16.11 -12.15
C PRO A 148 -7.83 -14.98 -11.72
N LEU A 149 -7.62 -14.80 -10.40
CA LEU A 149 -6.70 -13.79 -9.86
C LEU A 149 -5.24 -14.00 -10.33
N ASN A 150 -4.87 -15.25 -10.60
CA ASN A 150 -3.57 -15.65 -11.12
C ASN A 150 -3.46 -15.54 -12.66
N SER A 151 -4.47 -14.99 -13.35
CA SER A 151 -4.38 -14.70 -14.79
C SER A 151 -3.31 -13.66 -15.13
N ILE A 152 -2.90 -12.86 -14.14
CA ILE A 152 -1.80 -11.91 -14.26
C ILE A 152 -0.66 -12.28 -13.31
N THR A 153 0.54 -12.41 -13.88
CA THR A 153 1.80 -12.68 -13.19
C THR A 153 2.74 -11.50 -13.21
N ARG A 154 3.51 -11.37 -12.14
CA ARG A 154 4.52 -10.31 -11.97
C ARG A 154 5.88 -10.74 -12.53
N ALA A 155 6.02 -12.02 -12.88
CA ALA A 155 7.27 -12.63 -13.30
C ALA A 155 7.10 -13.35 -14.63
N MET A 156 7.94 -12.99 -15.59
CA MET A 156 8.19 -13.72 -16.83
C MET A 156 9.68 -14.07 -16.87
N PRO A 157 10.13 -15.07 -17.66
CA PRO A 157 11.55 -15.35 -17.79
C PRO A 157 12.35 -14.09 -18.16
N GLY A 158 13.23 -13.64 -17.25
CA GLY A 158 14.06 -12.43 -17.42
C GLY A 158 13.39 -11.10 -17.05
N TRP A 159 12.11 -11.08 -16.67
CA TRP A 159 11.36 -9.85 -16.39
C TRP A 159 10.57 -9.93 -15.09
N TYR A 160 10.68 -8.89 -14.26
CA TYR A 160 9.86 -8.71 -13.07
C TYR A 160 9.26 -7.30 -13.06
N SER A 161 7.97 -7.20 -13.35
CA SER A 161 7.29 -5.91 -13.41
C SER A 161 5.82 -6.04 -13.04
N PHE A 162 5.32 -5.04 -12.33
CA PHE A 162 3.91 -4.92 -11.98
C PHE A 162 3.55 -3.47 -11.63
N ASN A 163 2.27 -3.15 -11.62
CA ASN A 163 1.72 -1.90 -11.12
C ASN A 163 0.46 -2.16 -10.30
N TYR A 164 0.16 -1.25 -9.37
CA TYR A 164 -1.13 -1.21 -8.70
C TYR A 164 -1.66 0.22 -8.64
N ALA A 165 -2.98 0.37 -8.77
CA ALA A 165 -3.66 1.66 -8.58
C ALA A 165 -4.92 1.47 -7.76
N VAL A 166 -5.24 2.41 -6.87
CA VAL A 166 -6.56 2.47 -6.22
C VAL A 166 -7.54 3.17 -7.17
N TYR A 167 -8.76 2.66 -7.29
CA TYR A 167 -9.85 3.40 -7.88
C TYR A 167 -10.77 3.94 -6.77
N PHE A 168 -11.04 5.24 -6.78
CA PHE A 168 -11.94 5.91 -5.85
C PHE A 168 -13.28 6.17 -6.51
N PRO A 169 -14.35 5.40 -6.20
CA PRO A 169 -15.64 5.56 -6.86
C PRO A 169 -16.28 6.93 -6.65
N THR A 170 -16.08 7.53 -5.47
CA THR A 170 -16.66 8.83 -5.09
C THR A 170 -16.11 9.99 -5.93
N THR A 171 -14.86 9.90 -6.38
CA THR A 171 -14.18 10.92 -7.17
C THR A 171 -13.90 10.46 -8.61
N LYS A 172 -14.31 9.23 -8.96
CA LYS A 172 -14.05 8.56 -10.25
C LYS A 172 -12.58 8.66 -10.69
N THR A 173 -11.67 8.54 -9.72
CA THR A 173 -10.24 8.82 -9.92
C THR A 173 -9.40 7.58 -9.62
N TYR A 174 -8.36 7.38 -10.43
CA TYR A 174 -7.30 6.41 -10.21
C TYR A 174 -6.10 7.09 -9.55
N VAL A 175 -5.51 6.42 -8.55
CA VAL A 175 -4.24 6.84 -7.96
C VAL A 175 -3.26 5.69 -7.87
N TRP A 176 -2.05 5.91 -8.36
CA TRP A 176 -0.93 4.99 -8.23
C TRP A 176 0.34 5.73 -7.86
N ILE A 177 1.25 5.02 -7.22
CA ILE A 177 2.58 5.53 -6.89
C ILE A 177 3.64 4.62 -7.49
N ASN A 178 4.86 5.10 -7.66
CA ASN A 178 5.95 4.24 -8.13
C ASN A 178 6.28 3.10 -7.14
N HIS A 179 7.04 2.10 -7.61
CA HIS A 179 7.15 0.78 -6.98
C HIS A 179 7.64 0.76 -5.52
N ARG A 180 8.47 1.72 -5.10
CA ARG A 180 8.97 1.80 -3.73
C ARG A 180 9.61 3.13 -3.45
N GLU A 181 9.82 3.40 -2.17
CA GLU A 181 10.84 4.34 -1.74
C GLU A 181 12.21 3.66 -1.82
N TYR A 182 13.16 4.32 -2.47
CA TYR A 182 14.50 3.77 -2.68
C TYR A 182 15.46 4.16 -1.57
N GLY A 183 15.07 5.08 -0.69
CA GLY A 183 15.89 5.62 0.38
C GLY A 183 16.94 6.61 -0.12
N PHE A 184 17.61 7.30 0.81
CA PHE A 184 18.72 8.17 0.46
C PHE A 184 19.97 7.35 0.06
N PRO A 185 20.73 7.74 -0.98
CA PRO A 185 20.56 8.92 -1.82
C PRO A 185 19.70 8.69 -3.07
N VAL A 186 19.26 7.46 -3.35
CA VAL A 186 18.56 7.12 -4.61
C VAL A 186 17.27 7.93 -4.81
N ASN A 187 16.57 8.26 -3.72
CA ASN A 187 15.39 9.13 -3.74
C ASN A 187 15.67 10.54 -4.31
N LEU A 188 16.91 11.04 -4.28
CA LEU A 188 17.25 12.33 -4.89
C LEU A 188 17.13 12.28 -6.42
N ILE A 189 17.36 11.10 -7.01
CA ILE A 189 17.37 10.88 -8.46
C ILE A 189 16.03 10.27 -8.91
N LYS A 190 15.43 9.43 -8.06
CA LYS A 190 14.18 8.72 -8.33
C LYS A 190 13.21 8.91 -7.15
N PRO A 191 12.68 10.13 -6.96
CA PRO A 191 11.77 10.40 -5.85
C PRO A 191 10.50 9.55 -5.96
N MET A 192 9.90 9.26 -4.81
CA MET A 192 8.56 8.68 -4.79
C MET A 192 7.56 9.72 -5.30
N LYS A 193 6.78 9.32 -6.31
CA LYS A 193 5.80 10.17 -6.97
C LYS A 193 4.47 9.44 -7.06
N ALA A 194 3.40 10.20 -6.91
CA ALA A 194 2.04 9.73 -7.09
C ALA A 194 1.45 10.34 -8.36
N ASN A 195 0.59 9.57 -8.99
CA ASN A 195 -0.13 9.97 -10.18
C ASN A 195 -1.62 9.87 -9.89
N ILE A 196 -2.36 10.90 -10.25
CA ILE A 196 -3.80 11.02 -10.07
C ILE A 196 -4.41 11.25 -11.45
N SER A 197 -5.42 10.47 -11.83
CA SER A 197 -5.96 10.50 -13.20
C SER A 197 -7.41 10.01 -13.25
N LEU A 198 -8.18 10.49 -14.23
CA LEU A 198 -9.52 9.98 -14.54
C LEU A 198 -9.49 8.65 -15.31
N SER A 199 -8.34 8.31 -15.91
CA SER A 199 -8.09 7.06 -16.62
C SER A 199 -7.16 6.15 -15.82
N PRO A 200 -7.24 4.81 -15.97
CA PRO A 200 -6.31 3.89 -15.33
C PRO A 200 -4.86 4.19 -15.77
N PRO A 201 -3.85 3.73 -15.01
CA PRO A 201 -2.47 3.83 -15.48
C PRO A 201 -2.35 3.25 -16.89
N PRO A 202 -1.56 3.85 -17.79
CA PRO A 202 -1.42 3.33 -19.14
C PRO A 202 -0.83 1.91 -19.12
N LEU A 203 -1.26 1.07 -20.04
CA LEU A 203 -0.59 -0.19 -20.32
C LEU A 203 0.76 0.09 -20.97
N GLU A 204 1.76 -0.71 -20.62
CA GLU A 204 3.10 -0.60 -21.16
C GLU A 204 3.50 -1.94 -21.79
N GLU A 205 4.47 -1.90 -22.71
CA GLU A 205 5.00 -3.10 -23.38
C GLU A 205 5.42 -4.18 -22.38
N TYR A 206 6.01 -3.78 -21.25
CA TYR A 206 6.49 -4.68 -20.20
C TYR A 206 5.46 -4.95 -19.08
N ARG A 207 4.24 -4.42 -19.23
CA ARG A 207 3.06 -4.67 -18.37
C ARG A 207 1.77 -4.62 -19.21
N PRO A 208 1.60 -5.52 -20.20
CA PRO A 208 0.49 -5.42 -21.15
C PRO A 208 -0.85 -5.90 -20.58
N ALA A 209 -0.85 -6.54 -19.42
CA ALA A 209 -2.04 -7.10 -18.80
C ALA A 209 -2.60 -6.19 -17.72
N GLN A 210 -3.92 -6.09 -17.64
CA GLN A 210 -4.64 -5.36 -16.60
C GLN A 210 -5.87 -6.12 -16.15
N ILE A 211 -6.08 -6.19 -14.84
CA ILE A 211 -7.33 -6.62 -14.21
C ILE A 211 -7.77 -5.60 -13.17
N TYR A 212 -9.08 -5.54 -12.95
CA TYR A 212 -9.70 -4.83 -11.85
C TYR A 212 -10.01 -5.82 -10.75
N CYS A 213 -9.41 -5.62 -9.60
CA CYS A 213 -9.64 -6.41 -8.40
C CYS A 213 -10.64 -5.70 -7.52
N SER A 214 -11.61 -6.44 -7.00
CA SER A 214 -12.55 -5.98 -5.99
C SER A 214 -12.33 -6.77 -4.69
N THR A 215 -12.40 -6.09 -3.55
CA THR A 215 -12.32 -6.69 -2.20
C THR A 215 -13.39 -6.07 -1.30
N CYS A 216 -14.08 -6.88 -0.52
CA CYS A 216 -14.99 -6.38 0.51
C CYS A 216 -14.21 -6.07 1.79
N ARG A 217 -14.40 -4.89 2.37
CA ARG A 217 -13.69 -4.40 3.56
C ARG A 217 -14.58 -3.67 4.55
#